data_AF-A0A7M2X9U5-F1
#
_entry.id   AF-A0A7M2X9U5-F1
#
_cell.length_a   1.000
_cell.length_b   1.000
_cell.length_c   1.000
_cell.angle_alpha   90.00
_cell.angle_beta   90.00
_cell.angle_gamma   90.00
#
_symmetry.space_group_name_H-M   'P 1'
#
loop_
_entity.id
_entity.type
_entity.pdbx_description
1 polymer ?
#
loop_
_entity_poly.entity_id
_entity_poly.type
_entity_poly.pdbx_seq_one_letter_code
_entity_poly.pdbx_strand_id
1 'polypeptide(L)'
;MAILITFLLGIGNFALHRAVMDSGHPLLARLPWMVHAFGGRFTLLLEFLLLLGALLFASEGVVSGPIAYVIYSMLNSFSAWLILTDRV
;
A
#
# COMPACT_ATOMS: atom_id res chain seq x y z
N MET A 1 12.22 -14.97 8.60
CA MET A 1 10.83 -14.65 8.98
C MET A 1 10.40 -13.24 8.60
N ALA A 2 11.22 -12.21 8.85
CA ALA A 2 10.87 -10.83 8.47
C ALA A 2 10.47 -10.69 6.99
N ILE A 3 11.26 -11.25 6.06
CA ILE A 3 10.96 -11.26 4.62
C ILE A 3 9.56 -11.83 4.32
N LEU A 4 9.23 -13.00 4.87
CA LEU A 4 7.94 -13.65 4.62
C LEU A 4 6.77 -12.83 5.15
N ILE A 5 6.90 -12.28 6.37
CA ILE A 5 5.88 -11.43 6.98
C ILE A 5 5.67 -10.15 6.16
N THR A 6 6.76 -9.45 5.82
CA THR A 6 6.74 -8.23 5.00
C THR A 6 6.14 -8.49 3.62
N PHE A 7 6.46 -9.64 3.00
CA PHE A 7 5.90 -10.02 1.71
C PHE A 7 4.38 -10.27 1.78
N LEU A 8 3.91 -10.99 2.80
CA LEU A 8 2.47 -11.23 3.00
C LEU A 8 1.70 -9.93 3.29
N LEU A 9 2.28 -9.03 4.09
CA LEU A 9 1.75 -7.68 4.29
C LEU A 9 1.66 -6.92 2.98
N GLY A 10 2.68 -7.05 2.13
CA GLY A 10 2.67 -6.52 0.78
C GLY A 10 1.45 -6.98 0.00
N ILE A 11 1.25 -8.30 -0.11
CA ILE A 11 0.08 -8.86 -0.82
C ILE A 11 -1.23 -8.25 -0.32
N GLY A 12 -1.39 -8.18 1.01
CA GLY A 12 -2.57 -7.57 1.63
C GLY A 12 -2.73 -6.09 1.26
N ASN A 13 -1.66 -5.31 1.33
CA ASN A 13 -1.72 -3.87 1.05
C ASN A 13 -2.00 -3.58 -0.43
N PHE A 14 -1.44 -4.38 -1.34
CA PHE A 14 -1.77 -4.34 -2.77
C PHE A 14 -3.24 -4.65 -3.03
N ALA A 15 -3.78 -5.69 -2.38
CA ALA A 15 -5.19 -6.05 -2.51
C ALA A 15 -6.12 -4.95 -1.98
N LEU A 16 -5.77 -4.33 -0.84
CA LEU A 16 -6.50 -3.20 -0.26
C LEU A 16 -6.47 -1.97 -1.17
N HIS A 17 -5.29 -1.59 -1.68
CA HIS A 17 -5.16 -0.50 -2.63
C HIS A 17 -5.99 -0.74 -3.89
N ARG A 18 -5.98 -1.98 -4.40
CA ARG A 18 -6.81 -2.34 -5.55
C ARG A 18 -8.30 -2.22 -5.23
N ALA A 19 -8.74 -2.73 -4.08
CA ALA A 19 -10.13 -2.64 -3.64
C ALA A 19 -10.60 -1.19 -3.49
N VAL A 20 -9.76 -0.31 -2.93
CA VAL A 20 -10.04 1.12 -2.84
C VAL A 20 -10.15 1.75 -4.23
N MET A 21 -9.23 1.47 -5.14
CA MET A 21 -9.30 2.01 -6.51
C MET A 21 -10.55 1.53 -7.26
N ASP A 22 -10.93 0.26 -7.08
CA ASP A 22 -12.11 -0.33 -7.71
C ASP A 22 -13.42 0.11 -7.03
N SER A 23 -13.39 0.69 -5.82
CA SER A 23 -14.60 1.17 -5.13
C SER A 23 -15.20 2.44 -5.74
N GLY A 24 -14.42 3.19 -6.54
CA GLY A 24 -14.90 4.40 -7.20
C GLY A 24 -15.26 5.54 -6.25
N HIS A 25 -14.77 5.50 -5.01
CA HIS A 25 -15.13 6.46 -3.97
C HIS A 25 -14.87 7.93 -4.40
N PRO A 26 -15.74 8.91 -4.09
CA PRO A 26 -15.59 10.31 -4.52
C PRO A 26 -14.27 10.98 -4.12
N LEU A 27 -13.64 10.53 -3.02
CA LEU A 27 -12.31 10.99 -2.61
C LEU A 27 -11.22 10.68 -3.65
N LEU A 28 -11.39 9.61 -4.44
CA LEU A 28 -10.46 9.26 -5.51
C LEU A 28 -10.51 10.28 -6.64
N ALA A 29 -11.67 10.89 -6.90
CA ALA A 29 -11.80 11.95 -7.90
C ALA A 29 -11.05 13.24 -7.53
N ARG A 30 -10.60 13.37 -6.27
CA ARG A 30 -9.73 14.46 -5.80
C ARG A 30 -8.24 14.14 -5.93
N LEU A 31 -7.87 12.92 -6.33
CA LEU A 31 -6.48 12.57 -6.53
C LEU A 31 -5.89 13.35 -7.72
N PRO A 32 -4.57 13.62 -7.71
CA PRO A 32 -3.91 14.32 -8.80
C PRO A 32 -4.18 13.63 -10.14
N TRP A 33 -4.41 14.42 -11.20
CA TRP A 33 -4.70 13.92 -12.55
C TRP A 33 -3.68 12.86 -13.04
N MET A 34 -2.43 12.93 -12.58
CA MET A 34 -1.38 11.96 -12.88
C MET A 34 -1.71 10.54 -12.39
N VAL A 35 -2.43 10.41 -11.28
CA VAL A 35 -2.90 9.12 -10.75
C VAL A 35 -4.04 8.55 -11.60
N HIS A 36 -4.92 9.42 -12.12
CA HIS A 36 -5.98 9.03 -13.06
C HIS A 36 -5.44 8.70 -14.45
N ALA A 37 -4.44 9.42 -14.95
CA ALA A 37 -3.82 9.18 -16.26
C ALA A 37 -3.17 7.79 -16.37
N PHE A 38 -2.64 7.26 -15.25
CA PHE A 38 -2.12 5.90 -15.17
C PHE A 38 -3.16 4.86 -14.70
N GLY A 39 -4.45 5.22 -14.63
CA GLY A 39 -5.53 4.31 -14.23
C GLY A 39 -5.34 3.73 -12.83
N GLY A 40 -4.80 4.52 -11.89
CA GLY A 40 -4.48 4.06 -10.54
C GLY A 40 -3.30 3.09 -10.43
N ARG A 41 -2.62 2.76 -11.54
CA ARG A 41 -1.46 1.85 -11.52
C ARG A 41 -0.22 2.48 -10.92
N PHE A 42 -0.13 3.81 -10.96
CA PHE A 42 1.01 4.54 -10.39
C PHE A 42 1.15 4.34 -8.87
N THR A 43 0.02 4.29 -8.15
CA THR A 43 0.03 4.04 -6.69
C THR A 43 0.47 2.61 -6.37
N LEU A 44 0.10 1.62 -7.20
CA LEU A 44 0.59 0.24 -7.07
C LEU A 44 2.11 0.14 -7.36
N LEU A 45 2.63 0.98 -8.24
CA LEU A 45 4.06 1.06 -8.52
C LEU A 45 4.84 1.61 -7.32
N LEU A 46 4.33 2.66 -6.68
CA LEU A 46 4.91 3.18 -5.44
C LEU A 46 4.86 2.14 -4.32
N GLU A 47 3.72 1.46 -4.20
CA GLU A 47 3.55 0.36 -3.25
C GLU A 47 4.58 -0.75 -3.46
N PHE A 48 4.87 -1.08 -4.71
CA PHE A 48 5.90 -2.06 -5.08
C PHE A 48 7.28 -1.60 -4.66
N LEU A 49 7.64 -0.34 -4.92
CA LEU A 49 8.94 0.20 -4.55
C LEU A 49 9.16 0.22 -3.04
N LEU A 50 8.12 0.55 -2.27
CA LEU A 50 8.17 0.50 -0.81
C LEU A 50 8.34 -0.93 -0.29
N LEU A 51 7.57 -1.89 -0.82
CA LEU A 51 7.71 -3.30 -0.47
C LEU A 51 9.09 -3.84 -0.83
N LEU A 52 9.56 -3.56 -2.05
CA LEU A 52 10.89 -3.97 -2.54
C LEU A 52 11.98 -3.41 -1.63
N GLY A 53 11.91 -2.12 -1.29
CA GLY A 53 12.85 -1.51 -0.34
C GLY A 53 12.84 -2.21 1.01
N ALA A 54 11.66 -2.47 1.59
CA ALA A 54 11.55 -3.17 2.86
C ALA A 54 12.14 -4.59 2.83
N LEU A 55 11.95 -5.31 1.72
CA LEU A 55 12.50 -6.65 1.51
C LEU A 55 14.02 -6.64 1.32
N LEU A 56 14.58 -5.63 0.63
CA LEU A 56 16.04 -5.45 0.50
C LEU A 56 16.69 -5.15 1.86
N PHE A 57 16.07 -4.29 2.68
CA PHE A 57 16.55 -4.07 4.04
C PHE A 57 16.46 -5.35 4.88
N ALA A 58 15.38 -6.12 4.72
CA ALA A 58 15.23 -7.41 5.39
C ALA A 58 16.27 -8.46 4.96
N SER A 59 16.70 -8.46 3.69
CA SER A 59 17.71 -9.41 3.20
C SER A 59 19.10 -9.13 3.77
N GLU A 60 19.41 -7.86 4.05
CA GLU A 60 20.63 -7.45 4.75
C GLU A 60 20.53 -7.61 6.29
N GLY A 61 19.41 -8.13 6.81
CA GLY A 61 19.18 -8.26 8.25
C GLY A 61 18.84 -6.95 8.97
N VAL A 62 18.64 -5.86 8.23
CA VAL A 62 18.30 -4.54 8.77
C VAL A 62 16.79 -4.47 9.06
N VAL A 63 16.43 -4.55 10.33
CA VAL A 63 15.03 -4.70 10.78
C VAL A 63 14.19 -3.43 10.62
N SER A 64 14.82 -2.26 10.47
CA SER A 64 14.10 -0.98 10.33
C SER A 64 13.20 -0.93 9.09
N GLY A 65 13.61 -1.54 7.97
CA GLY A 65 12.81 -1.61 6.74
C GLY A 65 11.49 -2.37 6.94
N PRO A 66 11.53 -3.63 7.38
CA PRO A 66 10.33 -4.40 7.74
C PRO A 66 9.41 -3.69 8.74
N ILE A 67 9.96 -3.09 9.80
CA ILE A 67 9.16 -2.38 10.80
C ILE A 67 8.45 -1.18 10.19
N ALA A 68 9.17 -0.37 9.41
CA ALA A 68 8.58 0.77 8.71
C ALA A 68 7.43 0.31 7.78
N TYR A 69 7.63 -0.80 7.08
CA TYR A 69 6.61 -1.35 6.19
C TYR A 69 5.37 -1.88 6.93
N VAL A 70 5.55 -2.50 8.11
CA VAL A 70 4.44 -2.93 8.98
C VAL A 70 3.58 -1.74 9.40
N ILE A 71 4.22 -0.68 9.92
CA ILE A 71 3.52 0.54 10.38
C ILE A 71 2.79 1.19 9.19
N TYR A 72 3.47 1.31 8.06
CA TYR A 72 2.90 1.84 6.83
C TYR A 72 1.66 1.04 6.37
N SER A 73 1.76 -0.29 6.34
CA SER A 73 0.66 -1.18 5.96
C SER A 73 -0.54 -1.07 6.91
N MET A 74 -0.31 -0.89 8.22
CA MET A 74 -1.40 -0.67 9.18
C MET A 74 -2.15 0.63 8.91
N LEU A 75 -1.43 1.72 8.64
CA LEU A 75 -2.03 3.02 8.32
C LEU A 75 -2.80 2.98 7.00
N ASN A 76 -2.25 2.32 5.98
CA ASN A 76 -2.94 2.11 4.72
C ASN A 76 -4.20 1.25 4.89
N SER A 77 -4.12 0.16 5.65
CA SER A 77 -5.27 -0.71 5.92
C SER A 77 -6.39 0.05 6.64
N PHE A 78 -6.03 0.88 7.63
CA PHE A 78 -6.98 1.74 8.33
C PHE A 78 -7.62 2.79 7.41
N SER A 79 -6.82 3.43 6.55
CA SER A 79 -7.30 4.44 5.60
C SER A 79 -8.22 3.81 4.56
N ALA A 80 -7.83 2.67 4.01
CA ALA A 80 -8.65 1.88 3.08
C ALA A 80 -9.96 1.44 3.73
N TRP A 81 -9.95 1.00 4.99
CA TRP A 81 -11.17 0.66 5.72
C TRP A 81 -12.13 1.84 5.86
N LEU A 82 -11.62 3.03 6.21
CA LEU A 82 -12.44 4.23 6.30
C LEU A 82 -13.11 4.56 4.96
N ILE A 83 -12.35 4.49 3.86
CA ILE A 83 -12.85 4.77 2.50
C ILE A 83 -13.86 3.71 2.06
N LEU A 84 -13.55 2.43 2.24
CA LEU A 84 -14.41 1.32 1.81
C LEU A 84 -15.70 1.19 2.61
N THR A 85 -15.75 1.81 3.79
CA THR A 85 -16.95 1.82 4.66
C THR A 85 -17.69 3.16 4.58
N ASP A 86 -17.36 4.04 3.62
CA ASP A 86 -17.94 5.39 3.46
C ASP A 86 -17.94 6.22 4.76
N ARG A 87 -16.92 6.03 5.61
CA ARG A 87 -16.76 6.78 6.87
C ARG A 87 -16.10 8.14 6.65
N VAL A 88 -15.57 8.39 5.46
CA VAL A 88 -14.86 9.60 5.01
C VAL A 88 -15.21 9.91 3.58
#